data_AF-A0A931RAF9-F1
#
_entry.id   AF-A0A931RAF9-F1
#
_cell.length_a   1.000
_cell.length_b   1.000
_cell.length_c   1.000
_cell.angle_alpha   90.00
_cell.angle_beta   90.00
_cell.angle_gamma   90.00
#
_symmetry.space_group_name_H-M   'P 1'
#
loop_
_entity.id
_entity.type
_entity.pdbx_description
1 polymer ?
#
loop_
_entity_poly.entity_id
_entity_poly.type
_entity_poly.pdbx_seq_one_letter_code
_entity_poly.pdbx_strand_id
1 'polypeptide(L)' 'NVQPKPLSEITRNAIDLLSKEMGIVDTVRFLNQFTTGYGDYTKERDALFKNLTLDEILAAIKKAPS' A
#
# COMPACT_ATOMS: atom_id res chain seq x y z
N ASN A 1 -9.65 -10.74 -32.71
CA ASN A 1 -8.51 -11.33 -31.98
C ASN A 1 -8.30 -10.51 -30.71
N VAL A 2 -8.83 -10.93 -29.56
CA VAL A 2 -8.60 -10.20 -28.30
C VAL A 2 -7.24 -10.65 -27.78
N GLN A 3 -6.24 -9.79 -27.88
CA GLN A 3 -4.95 -10.07 -27.25
C GLN A 3 -5.13 -9.99 -25.73
N PRO A 4 -4.71 -11.01 -24.97
CA PRO A 4 -4.83 -10.98 -23.52
C PRO A 4 -3.98 -9.84 -22.97
N LYS A 5 -4.53 -9.11 -22.00
CA LYS A 5 -3.78 -8.06 -21.28
C LYS A 5 -2.55 -8.68 -20.59
N PRO A 6 -1.40 -7.99 -20.56
CA PRO A 6 -0.26 -8.43 -19.77
C PRO A 6 -0.65 -8.65 -18.30
N LEU A 7 -0.08 -9.67 -17.67
CA LEU A 7 -0.34 -9.96 -16.26
C LEU A 7 -0.03 -8.77 -15.36
N SER A 8 1.00 -7.97 -15.67
CA SER A 8 1.33 -6.75 -14.94
C SER A 8 0.23 -5.70 -14.98
N GLU A 9 -0.49 -5.56 -16.09
CA GLU A 9 -1.63 -4.64 -16.21
C GLU A 9 -2.81 -5.14 -15.40
N ILE A 10 -3.08 -6.44 -15.44
CA ILE A 10 -4.15 -7.09 -14.65
C ILE A 10 -3.86 -6.92 -13.15
N THR A 11 -2.62 -7.17 -12.72
CA THR A 11 -2.20 -7.03 -11.32
C THR A 11 -2.33 -5.59 -10.84
N ARG A 12 -1.88 -4.61 -11.63
CA ARG A 12 -2.02 -3.19 -11.25
C ARG A 12 -3.49 -2.79 -11.07
N ASN A 13 -4.34 -3.15 -12.02
CA ASN A 13 -5.77 -2.87 -11.94
C ASN A 13 -6.43 -3.54 -10.72
N ALA A 14 -6.01 -4.76 -10.39
CA ALA A 14 -6.51 -5.48 -9.21
C ALA A 14 -6.08 -4.78 -7.91
N ILE A 15 -4.83 -4.34 -7.80
CA ILE A 15 -4.33 -3.58 -6.63
C ILE A 15 -5.14 -2.30 -6.46
N ASP A 16 -5.36 -1.53 -7.52
CA ASP A 16 -6.11 -0.27 -7.47
C ASP A 16 -7.57 -0.50 -7.04
N LEU A 17 -8.22 -1.54 -7.59
CA LEU A 17 -9.60 -1.90 -7.25
C LEU A 17 -9.72 -2.32 -5.77
N LEU A 18 -8.86 -3.24 -5.33
CA LEU A 18 -8.86 -3.73 -3.95
C LEU A 18 -8.58 -2.58 -2.98
N SER A 19 -7.58 -1.76 -3.28
CA SER A 19 -7.21 -0.59 -2.45
C SER A 19 -8.38 0.36 -2.25
N LYS A 20 -9.20 0.57 -3.29
CA LYS A 20 -10.39 1.42 -3.22
C LYS A 20 -11.51 0.80 -2.38
N GLU A 21 -11.72 -0.51 -2.48
CA GLU A 21 -12.88 -1.18 -1.86
C GLU A 21 -12.64 -1.59 -0.41
N MET A 22 -11.43 -2.09 -0.07
CA MET A 22 -11.11 -2.58 1.28
C MET A 22 -10.03 -1.77 1.99
N GLY A 23 -9.46 -0.76 1.32
CA GLY A 23 -8.36 0.03 1.87
C GLY A 23 -7.00 -0.65 1.74
N ILE A 24 -5.94 0.15 1.87
CA ILE A 24 -4.55 -0.26 1.62
C ILE A 24 -4.08 -1.36 2.58
N VAL A 25 -4.43 -1.27 3.86
CA VAL A 25 -3.98 -2.22 4.89
C VAL A 25 -4.47 -3.64 4.59
N ASP A 26 -5.77 -3.78 4.33
CA ASP A 26 -6.35 -5.08 4.07
C ASP A 26 -5.97 -5.61 2.68
N THR A 27 -5.81 -4.72 1.69
CA THR A 27 -5.29 -5.09 0.35
C THR A 27 -3.92 -5.74 0.43
N VAL A 28 -2.98 -5.14 1.18
CA VAL A 28 -1.63 -5.70 1.35
C VAL A 28 -1.69 -7.06 2.06
N ARG A 29 -2.51 -7.19 3.10
CA ARG A 29 -2.72 -8.47 3.81
C ARG A 29 -3.26 -9.56 2.88
N PHE A 30 -4.25 -9.23 2.05
CA PHE A 30 -4.83 -10.14 1.06
C PHE A 30 -3.77 -10.59 0.03
N LEU A 31 -3.00 -9.67 -0.54
CA LEU A 31 -1.97 -10.02 -1.52
C LEU A 31 -0.87 -10.91 -0.92
N ASN A 32 -0.52 -10.68 0.34
CA ASN A 32 0.45 -11.50 1.08
C ASN A 32 -0.05 -12.93 1.39
N GLN A 33 -1.33 -13.25 1.19
CA GLN A 33 -1.85 -14.63 1.31
C GLN A 33 -1.49 -15.48 0.09
N PHE A 34 -1.36 -14.86 -1.09
CA PHE A 34 -1.17 -15.55 -2.37
C PHE A 34 0.23 -15.35 -2.95
N THR A 35 1.00 -14.43 -2.37
CA THR A 35 2.37 -14.13 -2.78
C THR A 35 3.29 -14.38 -1.59
N THR A 36 4.51 -14.86 -1.83
CA THR A 36 5.56 -14.98 -0.80
C THR A 36 6.14 -13.61 -0.37
N GLY A 37 5.35 -12.54 -0.52
CA GLY A 37 5.77 -11.15 -0.45
C GLY A 37 6.38 -10.66 -1.77
N TYR A 38 6.00 -9.47 -2.20
CA TYR A 38 6.76 -8.68 -3.15
C TYR A 38 7.10 -7.35 -2.49
N GLY A 39 8.38 -6.97 -2.52
CA GLY A 39 8.87 -5.80 -1.81
C GLY A 39 9.16 -6.07 -0.34
N ASP A 40 10.05 -5.27 0.22
CA ASP A 40 10.42 -5.33 1.64
C ASP A 40 9.73 -4.15 2.32
N TYR A 41 8.46 -4.35 2.72
CA TYR A 41 7.68 -3.31 3.40
C TYR A 41 8.41 -2.79 4.65
N THR A 42 9.24 -3.61 5.30
CA THR A 42 10.06 -3.15 6.42
C THR A 42 11.05 -2.07 5.97
N LYS A 43 11.75 -2.28 4.85
CA LYS A 43 12.64 -1.27 4.25
C LYS A 43 11.91 -0.07 3.68
N GLU A 44 10.75 -0.27 3.05
CA GLU A 44 9.96 0.81 2.47
C GLU A 44 9.37 1.71 3.58
N ARG A 45 8.85 1.10 4.66
CA ARG A 45 8.41 1.81 5.86
C ARG A 45 9.55 2.56 6.52
N ASP A 46 10.73 1.94 6.65
CA ASP A 46 11.90 2.63 7.18
C ASP A 46 12.26 3.85 6.31
N ALA A 47 12.32 3.71 4.98
CA ALA A 47 12.59 4.83 4.09
C ALA A 47 11.56 5.97 4.22
N LEU A 48 10.28 5.65 4.37
CA LEU A 48 9.19 6.62 4.49
C LEU A 48 9.15 7.33 5.86
N PHE A 49 9.48 6.63 6.95
CA PHE A 49 9.22 7.10 8.31
C PHE A 49 10.48 7.28 9.18
N LYS A 50 11.68 6.89 8.73
CA LYS A 50 12.93 6.99 9.51
C LYS A 50 13.24 8.39 10.05
N ASN A 51 12.78 9.41 9.35
CA ASN A 51 13.04 10.81 9.70
C ASN A 51 11.85 11.46 10.43
N LEU A 52 10.74 10.74 10.61
CA LEU A 52 9.54 11.30 11.22
C LEU A 52 9.69 11.25 12.74
N THR A 53 9.72 12.41 13.36
CA THR A 53 9.81 12.56 14.81
C THR A 53 8.44 12.40 15.48
N LEU A 54 8.45 12.03 16.75
CA LEU A 54 7.22 11.96 17.56
C LEU A 54 6.48 13.31 17.57
N ASP A 55 7.21 14.42 17.62
CA ASP A 55 6.64 15.76 17.62
C ASP A 55 5.93 16.09 16.30
N GLU A 56 6.48 15.68 15.16
CA GLU A 56 5.85 15.84 13.84
C GLU A 56 4.57 14.99 13.72
N ILE A 57 4.57 13.77 14.28
CA ILE A 57 3.37 12.91 14.33
C ILE A 57 2.28 13.59 15.17
N LEU A 58 2.64 14.09 16.35
CA LEU A 58 1.70 14.77 17.25
C LEU A 58 1.16 16.07 16.63
N ALA A 59 1.98 16.80 15.89
CA ALA A 59 1.55 18.00 15.16
C ALA A 59 0.59 17.66 14.02
N ALA A 60 0.82 16.58 13.27
CA ALA A 60 -0.06 16.12 12.20
C ALA A 60 -1.44 15.69 12.75
N ILE A 61 -1.47 14.95 13.87
CA ILE A 61 -2.73 14.55 14.52
C ILE A 61 -3.53 15.77 15.00
N LYS A 62 -2.87 16.77 15.59
CA LYS A 62 -3.51 18.01 16.05
C LYS A 62 -4.01 18.89 14.90
N LYS A 63 -3.41 18.77 13.71
CA LYS A 63 -3.76 19.54 12.51
C LYS A 63 -4.86 18.89 11.67
N ALA A 64 -5.10 17.58 11.84
CA ALA A 64 -6.23 16.92 11.23
C ALA A 64 -7.54 17.51 11.81
N PRO A 65 -8.44 18.08 11.00
CA PRO A 65 -9.73 18.53 11.49
C PRO A 65 -10.50 17.33 12.02
N SER A 66 -11.09 17.50 13.21
CA SER A 66 -12.05 16.56 13.80
C SER A 66 -13.33 16.48 12.99
#